data_AF-A0AB35J736-F1
#
_entry.id   AF-A0AB35J736-F1
#
_cell.length_a   1.000
_cell.length_b   1.000
_cell.length_c   1.000
_cell.angle_alpha   90.00
_cell.angle_beta   90.00
_cell.angle_gamma   90.00
#
_symmetry.space_group_name_H-M   'P 1'
#
loop_
_entity.id
_entity.type
_entity.pdbx_description
1 polymer ?
#
loop_
_entity_poly.entity_id
_entity_poly.type
_entity_poly.pdbx_seq_one_letter_code
_entity_poly.pdbx_strand_id
1 'polypeptide(L)'
;MSTLYKKILPPLPFILLTGVLWFHLQTMQEPLFFYREQQQIFLFDSTYIFSILKQIGGLATFISQFLIQFFRIPLIGSLVTALIGGISGWLFWLTLRKIHPALYLMPLAFLPILFQYLYLMKDSYHYEGLIAMLFWSLALNVYSYSARRFNWTYRTLIGCLLATGLFYTMGSVAILFALSILLFDVLQKCERWYASFIPLLLLLIVGSLCVLGGSKPDYDYVFWMKDYVEYFIELEPFYGFSWQVALLVMLLFFLSRYLDHIKTYLKALVAVALLALSGMYYTQTALQQRNKDFYTLMQMFHYIDTEQWDAIISSADLNYNNYLHLNCLNLALSHKGVMQTDLFKYPQSGIQSLVSKYQAHIEESFLFSQIYYHVGITSLAYNFAFGTSVGITYGSPVMTKLLIKSHLIYGQYPAAEKFISLLEKTWAYHEWASSQRKFLYNDQAVESDPELGTKRKSLSSDKDLFANIIGLFDNLMIILEENPQNKAALDYTIGTLLLSKDLPAIKTFVERFSGTEVLPILPEPLQQAVISYAEHDPEYCRKYGVTDKVLSEFSIFKQRVLGLRHARQNLATGIADYQPTFWYYLILSK
;
A
#
# COMPACT_ATOMS: atom_id res chain seq x y z
N MET A 1 -15.73 34.31 43.89
CA MET A 1 -15.50 33.94 42.48
C MET A 1 -14.11 33.30 42.28
N SER A 2 -13.82 32.12 42.84
CA SER A 2 -12.50 31.47 42.61
C SER A 2 -12.45 29.95 42.77
N THR A 3 -13.59 29.26 42.80
CA THR A 3 -13.63 27.80 43.04
C THR A 3 -14.46 27.01 42.02
N LEU A 4 -14.71 27.58 40.83
CA LEU A 4 -15.45 26.91 39.74
C LEU A 4 -14.67 26.75 38.42
N TYR A 5 -13.37 27.06 38.41
CA TYR A 5 -12.50 26.97 37.22
C TYR A 5 -11.53 25.77 37.22
N LYS A 6 -11.82 24.71 38.00
CA LYS A 6 -11.23 23.38 37.76
C LYS A 6 -11.95 22.70 36.58
N LYS A 7 -11.97 23.40 35.44
CA LYS A 7 -12.58 22.97 34.19
C LYS A 7 -11.68 21.90 33.58
N ILE A 8 -12.28 20.74 33.28
CA ILE A 8 -11.86 19.85 32.19
C ILE A 8 -11.40 20.77 31.05
N LEU A 9 -10.17 20.59 30.56
CA LEU A 9 -9.71 21.31 29.36
C LEU A 9 -10.83 21.19 28.33
N PRO A 10 -11.34 22.28 27.72
CA PRO A 10 -12.42 22.13 26.76
C PRO A 10 -12.01 21.08 25.72
N PRO A 11 -12.94 20.30 25.17
CA PRO A 11 -12.64 19.31 24.13
C PRO A 11 -11.94 19.92 22.90
N LEU A 12 -11.93 21.26 22.79
CA LEU A 12 -11.39 22.03 21.67
C LEU A 12 -9.91 21.76 21.33
N PRO A 13 -8.90 21.91 22.21
CA PRO A 13 -7.50 21.56 21.90
C PRO A 13 -7.29 20.09 21.53
N PHE A 14 -8.06 19.18 22.11
CA PHE A 14 -8.03 17.76 21.72
C PHE A 14 -8.54 17.57 20.29
N ILE A 15 -9.69 18.16 19.96
CA ILE A 15 -10.27 18.12 18.62
C ILE A 15 -9.31 18.76 17.60
N LEU A 16 -8.69 19.90 17.95
CA LEU A 16 -7.74 20.59 17.09
C LEU A 16 -6.50 19.74 16.80
N LEU A 17 -5.85 19.17 17.83
CA LEU A 17 -4.67 18.32 17.62
C LEU A 17 -5.03 17.06 16.83
N THR A 18 -6.17 16.43 17.13
CA THR A 18 -6.65 15.26 16.38
C THR A 18 -6.95 15.61 14.93
N GLY A 19 -7.54 16.78 14.68
CA GLY A 19 -7.78 17.31 13.33
C GLY A 19 -6.50 17.60 12.54
N VAL A 20 -5.47 18.15 13.21
CA VAL A 20 -4.15 18.35 12.60
C VAL A 20 -3.50 17.01 12.25
N LEU A 21 -3.56 16.02 13.15
CA LEU A 21 -3.07 14.67 12.86
C LEU A 21 -3.82 14.02 11.69
N TRP A 22 -5.15 14.20 11.63
CA TRP A 22 -5.95 13.70 10.52
C TRP A 22 -5.55 14.33 9.19
N PHE A 23 -5.45 15.66 9.12
CA PHE A 23 -5.00 16.35 7.90
C PHE A 23 -3.60 15.91 7.46
N HIS A 24 -2.69 15.72 8.42
CA HIS A 24 -1.34 15.22 8.16
C HIS A 24 -1.36 13.79 7.58
N LEU A 25 -2.09 12.87 8.22
CA LEU A 25 -2.21 11.48 7.75
C LEU A 25 -2.90 11.41 6.38
N GLN A 26 -3.91 12.24 6.16
CA GLN A 26 -4.62 12.31 4.88
C GLN A 26 -3.67 12.74 3.75
N THR A 27 -2.88 13.77 3.97
CA THR A 27 -1.98 14.32 2.93
C THR A 27 -0.74 13.48 2.71
N MET A 28 -0.26 12.77 3.74
CA MET A 28 1.01 12.06 3.69
C MET A 28 0.89 10.54 3.55
N GLN A 29 -0.23 9.92 3.97
CA GLN A 29 -0.32 8.46 4.15
C GLN A 29 -1.58 7.81 3.55
N GLU A 30 -2.49 8.55 2.92
CA GLU A 30 -3.73 7.96 2.38
C GLU A 30 -3.50 6.73 1.47
N PRO A 31 -2.56 6.75 0.50
CA PRO A 31 -2.30 5.58 -0.34
C PRO A 31 -1.88 4.31 0.43
N LEU A 32 -1.21 4.47 1.58
CA LEU A 32 -0.80 3.34 2.41
C LEU A 32 -1.97 2.66 3.11
N PHE A 33 -3.02 3.42 3.44
CA PHE A 33 -4.22 2.83 4.04
C PHE A 33 -4.94 1.92 3.05
N PHE A 34 -5.02 2.32 1.78
CA PHE A 34 -5.54 1.44 0.72
C PHE A 34 -4.68 0.20 0.55
N TYR A 35 -3.35 0.36 0.52
CA TYR A 35 -2.44 -0.78 0.40
C TYR A 35 -2.60 -1.78 1.54
N ARG A 36 -2.67 -1.30 2.78
CA ARG A 36 -2.91 -2.14 3.97
C ARG A 36 -4.22 -2.93 3.89
N GLU A 37 -5.26 -2.35 3.29
CA GLU A 37 -6.52 -3.05 3.06
C GLU A 37 -6.38 -4.16 2.01
N GLN A 38 -5.64 -3.89 0.94
CA GLN A 38 -5.40 -4.88 -0.13
C GLN A 38 -4.51 -6.04 0.31
N GLN A 39 -3.77 -5.90 1.42
CA GLN A 39 -2.84 -6.91 1.95
C GLN A 39 -3.39 -7.76 3.11
N GLN A 40 -4.70 -7.76 3.36
CA GLN A 40 -5.29 -8.68 4.32
C GLN A 40 -6.78 -8.85 4.13
N ILE A 41 -7.31 -9.98 4.60
CA ILE A 41 -8.74 -10.26 4.62
C ILE A 41 -9.21 -10.43 6.07
N PHE A 42 -10.28 -9.72 6.44
CA PHE A 42 -11.00 -9.95 7.68
C PHE A 42 -12.27 -10.78 7.41
N LEU A 43 -12.42 -11.89 8.12
CA LEU A 43 -13.55 -12.82 7.97
C LEU A 43 -14.48 -12.76 9.18
N PHE A 44 -15.77 -12.56 8.94
CA PHE A 44 -16.85 -12.71 9.93
C PHE A 44 -17.18 -14.19 10.17
N ASP A 45 -16.17 -14.95 10.60
CA ASP A 45 -16.26 -16.37 10.87
C ASP A 45 -15.73 -16.70 12.26
N SER A 46 -16.51 -17.43 13.05
CA SER A 46 -16.15 -17.73 14.43
C SER A 46 -14.85 -18.53 14.54
N THR A 47 -14.61 -19.49 13.65
CA THR A 47 -13.38 -20.32 13.69
C THR A 47 -12.14 -19.48 13.40
N TYR A 48 -12.23 -18.57 12.42
CA TYR A 48 -11.19 -17.60 12.12
C TYR A 48 -10.93 -16.66 13.31
N ILE A 49 -11.97 -16.03 13.87
CA ILE A 49 -11.86 -15.10 14.99
C ILE A 49 -11.24 -15.79 16.22
N PHE A 50 -11.69 -17.01 16.56
CA PHE A 50 -11.11 -17.76 17.67
C PHE A 50 -9.66 -18.18 17.42
N SER A 51 -9.27 -18.41 16.16
CA SER A 51 -7.88 -18.73 15.84
C SER A 51 -6.93 -17.55 16.11
N ILE A 52 -7.37 -16.32 15.80
CA ILE A 52 -6.63 -15.08 16.07
C ILE A 52 -6.58 -14.81 17.58
N LEU A 53 -7.72 -14.82 18.27
CA LEU A 53 -7.80 -14.45 19.69
C LEU A 53 -7.04 -15.40 20.63
N LYS A 54 -6.72 -16.62 20.18
CA LYS A 54 -5.88 -17.58 20.94
C LYS A 54 -4.40 -17.21 20.98
N GLN A 55 -3.93 -16.38 20.04
CA GLN A 55 -2.52 -15.99 19.96
C GLN A 55 -2.19 -14.86 20.95
N ILE A 56 -0.94 -14.80 21.40
CA ILE A 56 -0.44 -13.69 22.23
C ILE A 56 -0.38 -12.43 21.38
N GLY A 57 -1.13 -11.39 21.77
CA GLY A 57 -1.35 -10.19 20.97
C GLY A 57 -2.56 -10.29 20.03
N GLY A 58 -3.30 -11.41 20.07
CA GLY A 58 -4.39 -11.68 19.15
C GLY A 58 -5.55 -10.67 19.19
N LEU A 59 -5.80 -10.03 20.34
CA LEU A 59 -6.83 -8.99 20.39
C LEU A 59 -6.39 -7.72 19.64
N ALA A 60 -5.10 -7.36 19.66
CA ALA A 60 -4.57 -6.28 18.84
C ALA A 60 -4.71 -6.62 17.35
N THR A 61 -4.35 -7.84 16.94
CA THR A 61 -4.51 -8.34 15.56
C THR A 61 -5.97 -8.30 15.11
N PHE A 62 -6.90 -8.79 15.95
CA PHE A 62 -8.32 -8.76 15.65
C PHE A 62 -8.85 -7.34 15.44
N ILE A 63 -8.55 -6.41 16.35
CA ILE A 63 -9.00 -5.01 16.24
C ILE A 63 -8.35 -4.33 15.03
N SER A 64 -7.06 -4.59 14.79
CA SER A 64 -6.28 -4.07 13.65
C SER A 64 -6.94 -4.47 12.32
N GLN A 65 -7.13 -5.77 12.10
CA GLN A 65 -7.72 -6.30 10.87
C GLN A 65 -9.18 -5.86 10.69
N PHE A 66 -9.95 -5.82 11.78
CA PHE A 66 -11.32 -5.32 11.73
C PHE A 66 -11.38 -3.85 11.29
N LEU A 67 -10.44 -3.00 11.71
CA LEU A 67 -10.45 -1.59 11.32
C LEU A 67 -9.95 -1.38 9.89
N ILE A 68 -8.94 -2.14 9.47
CA ILE A 68 -8.31 -1.95 8.16
C ILE A 68 -9.25 -2.31 7.00
N GLN A 69 -10.22 -3.20 7.20
CA GLN A 69 -11.22 -3.48 6.14
C GLN A 69 -11.99 -2.22 5.68
N PHE A 70 -12.09 -1.19 6.53
CA PHE A 70 -12.75 0.08 6.18
C PHE A 70 -11.82 1.07 5.46
N PHE A 71 -10.52 0.78 5.40
CA PHE A 71 -9.53 1.68 4.79
C PHE A 71 -9.64 1.73 3.27
N ARG A 72 -10.43 0.83 2.67
CA ARG A 72 -10.89 0.91 1.28
C ARG A 72 -11.58 2.24 0.96
N ILE A 73 -12.27 2.85 1.94
CA ILE A 73 -13.02 4.10 1.74
C ILE A 73 -12.09 5.30 1.95
N PRO A 74 -12.03 6.25 0.99
CA PRO A 74 -11.25 7.48 1.14
C PRO A 74 -11.56 8.21 2.45
N LEU A 75 -10.56 8.89 3.02
CA LEU A 75 -10.63 9.61 4.31
C LEU A 75 -10.83 8.75 5.57
N ILE A 76 -11.40 7.54 5.49
CA ILE A 76 -11.73 6.75 6.68
C ILE A 76 -10.46 6.24 7.37
N GLY A 77 -9.48 5.73 6.61
CA GLY A 77 -8.25 5.21 7.18
C GLY A 77 -7.46 6.25 7.97
N SER A 78 -7.30 7.45 7.40
CA SER A 78 -6.65 8.57 8.07
C SER A 78 -7.43 9.06 9.29
N LEU A 79 -8.77 9.14 9.19
CA LEU A 79 -9.64 9.59 10.28
C LEU A 79 -9.60 8.64 11.47
N VAL A 80 -9.78 7.33 11.24
CA VAL A 80 -9.76 6.30 12.28
C VAL A 80 -8.39 6.26 12.97
N THR A 81 -7.31 6.31 12.19
CA THR A 81 -5.93 6.35 12.70
C THR A 81 -5.69 7.59 13.56
N ALA A 82 -6.16 8.76 13.12
CA ALA A 82 -6.08 10.01 13.88
C ALA A 82 -6.89 9.95 15.17
N LEU A 83 -8.11 9.39 15.15
CA LEU A 83 -8.95 9.24 16.33
C LEU A 83 -8.30 8.32 17.37
N ILE A 84 -7.75 7.18 16.96
CA ILE A 84 -7.02 6.26 17.85
C ILE A 84 -5.83 6.98 18.49
N GLY A 85 -5.01 7.64 17.68
CA GLY A 85 -3.87 8.39 18.17
C GLY A 85 -4.25 9.56 19.08
N GLY A 86 -5.32 10.27 18.72
CA GLY A 86 -5.88 11.35 19.51
C GLY A 86 -6.31 10.87 20.89
N ILE A 87 -7.19 9.87 20.95
CA ILE A 87 -7.68 9.26 22.19
C ILE A 87 -6.50 8.76 23.04
N SER A 88 -5.51 8.12 22.42
CA SER A 88 -4.32 7.64 23.12
C SER A 88 -3.52 8.79 23.77
N GLY A 89 -3.24 9.85 23.00
CA GLY A 89 -2.57 11.06 23.52
C GLY A 89 -3.36 11.74 24.64
N TRP A 90 -4.69 11.75 24.55
CA TRP A 90 -5.56 12.27 25.60
C TRP A 90 -5.54 11.44 26.89
N LEU A 91 -5.65 10.11 26.78
CA LEU A 91 -5.56 9.20 27.92
C LEU A 91 -4.20 9.32 28.61
N PHE A 92 -3.13 9.46 27.82
CA PHE A 92 -1.79 9.69 28.33
C PHE A 92 -1.67 11.06 29.03
N TRP A 93 -2.22 12.13 28.46
CA TRP A 93 -2.30 13.44 29.13
C TRP A 93 -3.04 13.37 30.47
N LEU A 94 -4.15 12.63 30.54
CA LEU A 94 -4.91 12.42 31.79
C LEU A 94 -4.10 11.69 32.87
N THR A 95 -3.10 10.89 32.49
CA THR A 95 -2.10 10.32 33.40
C THR A 95 -1.06 11.36 33.79
N LEU A 96 -0.49 12.08 32.81
CA LEU A 96 0.58 13.06 33.03
C LEU A 96 0.16 14.20 33.96
N ARG A 97 -1.08 14.69 33.85
CA ARG A 97 -1.62 15.72 34.76
C ARG A 97 -1.68 15.25 36.23
N LYS A 98 -1.67 13.94 36.47
CA LYS A 98 -1.57 13.39 37.83
C LYS A 98 -0.15 13.58 38.37
N ILE A 99 0.88 13.46 37.52
CA ILE A 99 2.29 13.71 37.89
C ILE A 99 2.48 15.18 38.26
N HIS A 100 2.07 16.09 37.38
CA HIS A 100 2.07 17.52 37.63
C HIS A 100 1.04 18.22 36.72
N PRO A 101 0.18 19.12 37.22
CA PRO A 101 -0.81 19.82 36.40
C PRO A 101 -0.19 20.96 35.54
N ALA A 102 0.72 20.62 34.64
CA ALA A 102 1.36 21.54 33.69
C ALA A 102 0.59 21.60 32.36
N LEU A 103 -0.40 22.50 32.25
CA LEU A 103 -1.23 22.59 31.04
C LEU A 103 -0.43 22.96 29.77
N TYR A 104 0.60 23.80 29.89
CA TYR A 104 1.44 24.23 28.78
C TYR A 104 2.25 23.09 28.13
N LEU A 105 2.40 21.94 28.81
CA LEU A 105 3.05 20.74 28.27
C LEU A 105 2.06 19.76 27.61
N MET A 106 0.75 20.07 27.62
CA MET A 106 -0.28 19.16 27.11
C MET A 106 -0.02 18.63 25.69
N PRO A 107 0.42 19.43 24.71
CA PRO A 107 0.66 18.89 23.36
C PRO A 107 1.81 17.88 23.31
N LEU A 108 2.76 17.90 24.25
CA LEU A 108 3.85 16.91 24.31
C LEU A 108 3.34 15.50 24.59
N ALA A 109 2.14 15.35 25.18
CA ALA A 109 1.51 14.05 25.38
C ALA A 109 1.19 13.32 24.07
N PHE A 110 1.14 14.03 22.93
CA PHE A 110 0.87 13.45 21.62
C PHE A 110 2.15 13.02 20.89
N LEU A 111 3.34 13.40 21.39
CA LEU A 111 4.61 13.08 20.72
C LEU A 111 4.88 11.58 20.55
N PRO A 112 4.60 10.69 21.53
CA PRO A 112 4.79 9.26 21.32
C PRO A 112 3.99 8.76 20.11
N ILE A 113 2.73 9.18 20.00
CA ILE A 113 1.84 8.82 18.89
C ILE A 113 2.30 9.46 17.58
N LEU A 114 2.76 10.72 17.61
CA LEU A 114 3.32 11.36 16.43
C LEU A 114 4.49 10.53 15.88
N PHE A 115 5.44 10.13 16.73
CA PHE A 115 6.56 9.27 16.32
C PHE A 115 6.13 7.87 15.92
N GLN A 116 5.06 7.34 16.53
CA GLN A 116 4.44 6.08 16.12
C GLN A 116 3.96 6.11 14.66
N TYR A 117 3.47 7.27 14.18
CA TYR A 117 3.03 7.42 12.79
C TYR A 117 4.16 7.38 11.77
N LEU A 118 5.43 7.61 12.15
CA LEU A 118 6.56 7.36 11.25
C LEU A 118 6.70 5.86 10.95
N TYR A 119 6.41 4.99 11.93
CA TYR A 119 6.46 3.55 11.70
C TYR A 119 5.36 3.09 10.74
N LEU A 120 4.16 3.69 10.83
CA LEU A 120 3.06 3.38 9.91
C LEU A 120 3.36 3.76 8.45
N MET A 121 4.35 4.63 8.19
CA MET A 121 4.83 4.93 6.83
C MET A 121 5.56 3.75 6.18
N LYS A 122 6.03 2.79 6.98
CA LYS A 122 6.66 1.57 6.48
C LYS A 122 5.62 0.47 6.33
N ASP A 123 5.70 -0.22 5.21
CA ASP A 123 4.96 -1.45 4.89
C ASP A 123 5.19 -2.56 5.92
N SER A 124 6.42 -2.67 6.39
CA SER A 124 6.89 -3.65 7.38
C SER A 124 6.31 -3.51 8.77
N TYR A 125 5.74 -2.36 9.12
CA TYR A 125 5.17 -2.13 10.44
C TYR A 125 3.69 -2.45 10.46
N HIS A 126 3.27 -3.34 11.35
CA HIS A 126 1.87 -3.73 11.48
C HIS A 126 1.07 -2.71 12.29
N TYR A 127 -0.21 -2.58 11.93
CA TYR A 127 -1.11 -1.61 12.56
C TYR A 127 -1.49 -2.00 13.99
N GLU A 128 -1.29 -3.26 14.39
CA GLU A 128 -1.46 -3.72 15.78
C GLU A 128 -0.70 -2.85 16.77
N GLY A 129 0.48 -2.35 16.42
CA GLY A 129 1.28 -1.54 17.31
C GLY A 129 0.64 -0.20 17.67
N LEU A 130 -0.15 0.40 16.76
CA LEU A 130 -0.94 1.59 17.09
C LEU A 130 -2.08 1.27 18.06
N ILE A 131 -2.75 0.13 17.86
CA ILE A 131 -3.79 -0.37 18.77
C ILE A 131 -3.20 -0.65 20.15
N ALA A 132 -2.04 -1.29 20.19
CA ALA A 132 -1.30 -1.59 21.40
C ALA A 132 -0.96 -0.30 22.18
N MET A 133 -0.54 0.77 21.49
CA MET A 133 -0.30 2.09 22.10
C MET A 133 -1.57 2.72 22.70
N LEU A 134 -2.74 2.55 22.07
CA LEU A 134 -4.02 2.99 22.66
C LEU A 134 -4.30 2.23 23.96
N PHE A 135 -4.19 0.91 23.96
CA PHE A 135 -4.46 0.09 25.15
C PHE A 135 -3.41 0.30 26.25
N TRP A 136 -2.15 0.58 25.90
CA TRP A 136 -1.14 1.03 26.86
C TRP A 136 -1.57 2.31 27.57
N SER A 137 -1.98 3.34 26.82
CA SER A 137 -2.40 4.63 27.40
C SER A 137 -3.63 4.47 28.30
N LEU A 138 -4.56 3.59 27.91
CA LEU A 138 -5.75 3.25 28.68
C LEU A 138 -5.38 2.54 29.98
N ALA A 139 -4.58 1.47 29.92
CA ALA A 139 -4.16 0.72 31.09
C ALA A 139 -3.36 1.61 32.07
N LEU A 140 -2.48 2.47 31.55
CA LEU A 140 -1.72 3.43 32.35
C LEU A 140 -2.63 4.47 33.01
N ASN A 141 -3.69 4.91 32.32
CA ASN A 141 -4.69 5.79 32.88
C ASN A 141 -5.47 5.15 34.03
N VAL A 142 -5.90 3.89 33.84
CA VAL A 142 -6.60 3.09 34.85
C VAL A 142 -5.68 2.86 36.06
N TYR A 143 -4.45 2.40 35.83
CA TYR A 143 -3.46 2.18 36.89
C TYR A 143 -3.22 3.45 37.70
N SER A 144 -2.95 4.57 37.04
CA SER A 144 -2.66 5.85 37.71
C SER A 144 -3.87 6.43 38.48
N TYR A 145 -5.09 6.05 38.13
CA TYR A 145 -6.28 6.35 38.93
C TYR A 145 -6.34 5.48 40.19
N SER A 146 -6.17 4.16 40.02
CA SER A 146 -6.16 3.18 41.11
C SER A 146 -5.05 3.43 42.12
N ALA A 147 -3.86 3.83 41.66
CA ALA A 147 -2.69 4.11 42.49
C ALA A 147 -2.91 5.20 43.55
N ARG A 148 -3.85 6.12 43.32
CA ARG A 148 -4.20 7.19 44.28
C ARG A 148 -5.26 6.78 45.30
N ARG A 149 -6.01 5.72 45.03
CA ARG A 149 -7.19 5.33 45.81
C ARG A 149 -6.92 4.12 46.71
N PHE A 150 -6.00 3.25 46.30
CA PHE A 150 -5.76 1.98 46.97
C PHE A 150 -4.36 1.89 47.58
N ASN A 151 -4.21 1.01 48.57
CA ASN A 151 -2.94 0.71 49.22
C ASN A 151 -1.96 0.01 48.26
N TRP A 152 -0.68 -0.03 48.63
CA TRP A 152 0.40 -0.58 47.80
C TRP A 152 0.12 -2.02 47.30
N THR A 153 -0.49 -2.88 48.13
CA THR A 153 -0.82 -4.27 47.77
C THR A 153 -1.79 -4.36 46.59
N TYR A 154 -2.94 -3.68 46.71
CA TYR A 154 -3.96 -3.63 45.65
C TYR A 154 -3.45 -2.93 44.41
N ARG A 155 -2.64 -1.87 44.56
CA ARG A 155 -2.00 -1.19 43.43
C ARG A 155 -1.10 -2.15 42.65
N THR A 156 -0.21 -2.86 43.33
CA THR A 156 0.67 -3.85 42.69
C THR A 156 -0.11 -4.98 42.04
N LEU A 157 -1.17 -5.49 42.69
CA LEU A 157 -2.04 -6.51 42.11
C LEU A 157 -2.72 -6.05 40.83
N ILE A 158 -3.25 -4.82 40.80
CA ILE A 158 -3.81 -4.20 39.59
C ILE A 158 -2.72 -4.05 38.51
N GLY A 159 -1.51 -3.64 38.91
CA GLY A 159 -0.35 -3.58 38.02
C GLY A 159 -0.04 -4.92 37.35
N CYS A 160 0.00 -6.02 38.13
CA CYS A 160 0.22 -7.37 37.59
C CYS A 160 -0.91 -7.79 36.65
N LEU A 161 -2.17 -7.59 37.05
CA LEU A 161 -3.33 -7.96 36.22
C LEU A 161 -3.34 -7.21 34.89
N LEU A 162 -3.08 -5.90 34.90
CA LEU A 162 -3.02 -5.09 33.68
C LEU A 162 -1.81 -5.44 32.81
N ALA A 163 -0.65 -5.69 33.42
CA ALA A 163 0.56 -6.09 32.71
C ALA A 163 0.37 -7.43 31.99
N THR A 164 -0.09 -8.46 32.71
CA THR A 164 -0.36 -9.78 32.15
C THR A 164 -1.49 -9.73 31.13
N GLY A 165 -2.57 -9.00 31.42
CA GLY A 165 -3.69 -8.80 30.49
C GLY A 165 -3.25 -8.14 29.19
N LEU A 166 -2.45 -7.07 29.26
CA LEU A 166 -1.87 -6.42 28.09
C LEU A 166 -0.94 -7.35 27.32
N PHE A 167 -0.13 -8.17 28.00
CA PHE A 167 0.79 -9.08 27.29
C PHE A 167 0.03 -10.09 26.43
N TYR A 168 -0.99 -10.76 26.99
CA TYR A 168 -1.76 -11.74 26.23
C TYR A 168 -2.65 -11.10 25.15
N THR A 169 -3.18 -9.89 25.38
CA THR A 169 -4.12 -9.25 24.45
C THR A 169 -3.46 -8.36 23.41
N MET A 170 -2.43 -7.61 23.79
CA MET A 170 -1.78 -6.57 22.98
C MET A 170 -0.31 -6.89 22.65
N GLY A 171 0.29 -7.91 23.26
CA GLY A 171 1.67 -8.30 22.97
C GLY A 171 2.71 -7.50 23.75
N SER A 172 3.85 -7.22 23.10
CA SER A 172 5.05 -6.69 23.76
C SER A 172 4.88 -5.31 24.41
N VAL A 173 3.88 -4.49 24.04
CA VAL A 173 3.62 -3.18 24.67
C VAL A 173 3.44 -3.26 26.20
N ALA A 174 3.14 -4.45 26.73
CA ALA A 174 3.13 -4.70 28.17
C ALA A 174 4.45 -4.31 28.86
N ILE A 175 5.61 -4.41 28.18
CA ILE A 175 6.90 -3.97 28.73
C ILE A 175 6.94 -2.45 28.90
N LEU A 176 6.46 -1.69 27.91
CA LEU A 176 6.32 -0.25 28.00
C LEU A 176 5.38 0.14 29.13
N PHE A 177 4.27 -0.60 29.30
CA PHE A 177 3.35 -0.40 30.42
C PHE A 177 4.06 -0.60 31.78
N ALA A 178 4.78 -1.71 31.95
CA ALA A 178 5.48 -2.02 33.20
C ALA A 178 6.57 -0.98 33.54
N LEU A 179 7.33 -0.53 32.54
CA LEU A 179 8.29 0.56 32.70
C LEU A 179 7.58 1.89 33.04
N SER A 180 6.44 2.16 32.41
CA SER A 180 5.65 3.37 32.66
C SER A 180 5.08 3.40 34.08
N ILE A 181 4.56 2.28 34.62
CA ILE A 181 4.04 2.25 36.00
C ILE A 181 5.15 2.35 37.04
N LEU A 182 6.30 1.71 36.80
CA LEU A 182 7.49 1.83 37.64
C LEU A 182 7.92 3.30 37.72
N LEU A 183 8.06 3.93 36.56
CA LEU A 183 8.39 5.34 36.45
C LEU A 183 7.33 6.21 37.13
N PHE A 184 6.04 5.97 36.88
CA PHE A 184 4.95 6.72 37.49
C PHE A 184 5.01 6.70 39.03
N ASP A 185 5.20 5.53 39.63
CA ASP A 185 5.24 5.38 41.09
C ASP A 185 6.47 6.01 41.72
N VAL A 186 7.63 5.93 41.05
CA VAL A 186 8.85 6.67 41.44
C VAL A 186 8.59 8.17 41.42
N LEU A 187 8.04 8.68 40.32
CA LEU A 187 7.78 10.11 40.11
C LEU A 187 6.73 10.67 41.08
N GLN A 188 5.77 9.84 41.50
CA GLN A 188 4.75 10.19 42.49
C GLN A 188 5.19 9.99 43.94
N LYS A 189 6.36 9.37 44.18
CA LYS A 189 6.80 8.93 45.52
C LYS A 189 5.73 8.10 46.22
N CYS A 190 5.12 7.18 45.47
CA CYS A 190 4.12 6.26 45.98
C CYS A 190 4.67 5.43 47.15
N GLU A 191 3.82 5.10 48.13
CA GLU A 191 4.22 4.22 49.24
C GLU A 191 4.74 2.89 48.68
N ARG A 192 5.94 2.48 49.08
CA ARG A 192 6.63 1.27 48.59
C ARG A 192 6.67 1.21 47.05
N TRP A 193 7.09 2.31 46.41
CA TRP A 193 7.23 2.39 44.94
C TRP A 193 8.04 1.22 44.34
N TYR A 194 8.98 0.63 45.09
CA TYR A 194 9.76 -0.54 44.66
C TYR A 194 8.89 -1.80 44.44
N ALA A 195 7.68 -1.86 45.00
CA ALA A 195 6.74 -2.95 44.72
C ALA A 195 6.29 -2.96 43.25
N SER A 196 6.49 -1.87 42.51
CA SER A 196 6.18 -1.76 41.08
C SER A 196 7.22 -2.46 40.19
N PHE A 197 8.30 -3.00 40.76
CA PHE A 197 9.14 -3.99 40.09
C PHE A 197 8.45 -5.35 39.93
N ILE A 198 7.45 -5.68 40.75
CA ILE A 198 6.79 -7.00 40.72
C ILE A 198 6.11 -7.26 39.36
N PRO A 199 5.27 -6.34 38.81
CA PRO A 199 4.69 -6.54 37.48
C PRO A 199 5.74 -6.65 36.36
N LEU A 200 6.86 -5.91 36.47
CA LEU A 200 7.96 -5.98 35.52
C LEU A 200 8.66 -7.35 35.56
N LEU A 201 9.03 -7.82 36.76
CA LEU A 201 9.62 -9.15 36.96
C LEU A 201 8.67 -10.26 36.50
N LEU A 202 7.38 -10.13 36.80
CA LEU A 202 6.36 -11.06 36.32
C LEU A 202 6.35 -11.14 34.80
N LEU A 203 6.36 -10.00 34.10
CA LEU A 203 6.43 -9.99 32.63
C LEU A 203 7.73 -10.57 32.09
N LEU A 204 8.87 -10.29 32.72
CA LEU A 204 10.15 -10.89 32.31
C LEU A 204 10.11 -12.42 32.44
N ILE A 205 9.51 -12.94 33.50
CA ILE A 205 9.35 -14.39 33.71
C ILE A 205 8.36 -14.97 32.68
N VAL A 206 7.14 -14.42 32.61
CA VAL A 206 6.09 -14.91 31.68
C VAL A 206 6.55 -14.82 30.24
N GLY A 207 7.15 -13.71 29.85
CA GLY A 207 7.70 -13.49 28.52
C GLY A 207 8.81 -14.49 28.18
N SER A 208 9.76 -14.72 29.10
CA SER A 208 10.83 -15.70 28.89
C SER A 208 10.29 -17.12 28.79
N LEU A 209 9.29 -17.48 29.59
CA LEU A 209 8.62 -18.78 29.50
C LEU A 209 7.88 -18.93 28.16
N CYS A 210 7.30 -17.87 27.59
CA CYS A 210 6.68 -17.91 26.28
C CYS A 210 7.70 -18.15 25.15
N VAL A 211 8.91 -17.60 25.23
CA VAL A 211 9.99 -17.90 24.28
C VAL A 211 10.46 -19.35 24.44
N LEU A 212 10.76 -19.77 25.67
CA LEU A 212 11.23 -21.13 25.96
C LEU A 212 10.18 -22.20 25.60
N GLY A 213 8.89 -21.87 25.73
CA GLY A 213 7.77 -22.71 25.34
C GLY A 213 7.39 -22.62 23.85
N GLY A 214 8.11 -21.85 23.03
CA GLY A 214 7.87 -21.72 21.59
C GLY A 214 6.60 -20.94 21.21
N SER A 215 5.98 -20.23 22.15
CA SER A 215 4.80 -19.38 21.87
C SER A 215 5.17 -18.04 21.21
N LYS A 216 6.41 -17.58 21.38
CA LYS A 216 7.00 -16.43 20.68
C LYS A 216 8.39 -16.81 20.14
N PRO A 217 8.84 -16.24 19.02
CA PRO A 217 10.03 -16.71 18.31
C PRO A 217 11.34 -16.35 19.03
N ASP A 218 11.46 -15.12 19.51
CA ASP A 218 12.65 -14.61 20.20
C ASP A 218 12.26 -13.60 21.29
N TYR A 219 13.26 -13.13 22.03
CA TYR A 219 13.09 -12.17 23.12
C TYR A 219 12.72 -10.75 22.64
N ASP A 220 13.07 -10.38 21.41
CA ASP A 220 12.71 -9.07 20.83
C ASP A 220 11.22 -9.01 20.51
N TYR A 221 10.58 -10.12 20.11
CA TYR A 221 9.12 -10.21 19.95
C TYR A 221 8.36 -10.11 21.29
N VAL A 222 9.02 -10.35 22.41
CA VAL A 222 8.38 -10.34 23.73
C VAL A 222 8.62 -9.02 24.46
N PHE A 223 9.85 -8.50 24.36
CA PHE A 223 10.30 -7.35 25.14
C PHE A 223 10.57 -6.10 24.30
N TRP A 224 10.31 -6.13 23.00
CA TRP A 224 10.52 -5.00 22.11
C TRP A 224 9.47 -4.86 21.00
N MET A 225 9.60 -3.81 20.18
CA MET A 225 8.64 -3.48 19.11
C MET A 225 8.66 -4.47 17.94
N LYS A 226 9.58 -5.45 17.92
CA LYS A 226 9.62 -6.50 16.88
C LYS A 226 8.31 -7.27 16.77
N ASP A 227 7.55 -7.31 17.86
CA ASP A 227 6.22 -7.91 17.91
C ASP A 227 5.21 -7.33 16.90
N TYR A 228 5.46 -6.12 16.40
CA TYR A 228 4.61 -5.40 15.46
C TYR A 228 5.32 -5.12 14.13
N VAL A 229 6.36 -5.89 13.81
CA VAL A 229 7.15 -5.76 12.58
C VAL A 229 7.16 -7.10 11.85
N GLU A 230 7.16 -7.04 10.53
CA GLU A 230 7.27 -8.22 9.67
C GLU A 230 8.50 -9.09 10.04
N TYR A 231 8.32 -10.40 10.01
CA TYR A 231 9.20 -11.34 10.69
C TYR A 231 10.68 -11.29 10.24
N PHE A 232 10.92 -11.02 8.96
CA PHE A 232 12.26 -11.08 8.34
C PHE A 232 12.98 -9.73 8.28
N ILE A 233 12.44 -8.69 8.93
CA ILE A 233 12.99 -7.34 8.84
C ILE A 233 13.79 -7.01 10.09
N GLU A 234 15.05 -6.63 9.89
CA GLU A 234 15.90 -6.15 10.98
C GLU A 234 15.39 -4.80 11.51
N LEU A 235 15.38 -4.67 12.84
CA LEU A 235 14.99 -3.43 13.49
C LEU A 235 16.06 -2.37 13.25
N GLU A 236 15.72 -1.36 12.44
CA GLU A 236 16.46 -0.11 12.44
C GLU A 236 16.55 0.49 13.86
N PRO A 237 17.65 1.17 14.23
CA PRO A 237 17.84 1.77 15.55
C PRO A 237 16.72 2.73 15.99
N PHE A 238 15.92 3.21 15.03
CA PHE A 238 14.80 4.11 15.26
C PHE A 238 13.52 3.40 15.77
N TYR A 239 13.38 2.09 15.59
CA TYR A 239 12.27 1.32 16.15
C TYR A 239 12.36 1.32 17.68
N GLY A 240 11.39 1.93 18.36
CA GLY A 240 11.39 2.12 19.82
C GLY A 240 11.44 3.57 20.28
N PHE A 241 11.74 4.52 19.37
CA PHE A 241 11.78 5.94 19.70
C PHE A 241 10.46 6.46 20.28
N SER A 242 9.30 6.04 19.73
CA SER A 242 7.97 6.34 20.29
C SER A 242 7.86 5.97 21.78
N TRP A 243 8.33 4.76 22.15
CA TRP A 243 8.29 4.25 23.52
C TRP A 243 9.23 5.01 24.45
N GLN A 244 10.43 5.35 23.98
CA GLN A 244 11.38 6.18 24.70
C GLN A 244 10.83 7.60 24.95
N VAL A 245 10.21 8.20 23.92
CA VAL A 245 9.57 9.52 24.03
C VAL A 245 8.42 9.49 25.04
N ALA A 246 7.65 8.41 25.14
CA ALA A 246 6.62 8.28 26.17
C ALA A 246 7.20 8.40 27.59
N LEU A 247 8.26 7.64 27.89
CA LEU A 247 8.94 7.70 29.19
C LEU A 247 9.59 9.08 29.43
N LEU A 248 10.19 9.67 28.40
CA LEU A 248 10.78 11.01 28.46
C LEU A 248 9.73 12.09 28.79
N VAL A 249 8.56 12.04 28.17
CA VAL A 249 7.47 12.99 28.43
C VAL A 249 7.01 12.88 29.89
N MET A 250 6.93 11.68 30.47
CA MET A 250 6.64 11.51 31.91
C MET A 250 7.67 12.20 32.79
N LEU A 251 8.97 12.08 32.46
CA LEU A 251 10.06 12.77 33.15
C LEU A 251 9.96 14.29 33.01
N LEU A 252 9.65 14.80 31.82
CA LEU A 252 9.46 16.25 31.60
C LEU A 252 8.32 16.82 32.44
N PHE A 253 7.19 16.11 32.54
CA PHE A 253 6.10 16.50 33.43
C PHE A 253 6.54 16.47 34.91
N PHE A 254 7.35 15.49 35.33
CA PHE A 254 7.93 15.51 36.67
C PHE A 254 8.82 16.73 36.91
N LEU A 255 9.79 16.97 36.01
CA LEU A 255 10.77 18.05 36.13
C LEU A 255 10.12 19.44 36.09
N SER A 256 8.99 19.55 35.42
CA SER A 256 8.23 20.80 35.33
C SER A 256 7.82 21.37 36.70
N ARG A 257 7.73 20.54 37.74
CA ARG A 257 7.49 20.96 39.14
C ARG A 257 8.54 21.92 39.67
N TYR A 258 9.81 21.70 39.34
CA TYR A 258 10.90 22.55 39.82
C TYR A 258 10.94 23.90 39.11
N LEU A 259 10.17 24.05 38.04
CA LEU A 259 10.06 25.28 37.28
C LEU A 259 8.89 26.14 37.78
N ASP A 260 8.15 25.76 38.83
CA ASP A 260 6.93 26.46 39.27
C ASP A 260 7.13 27.96 39.51
N HIS A 261 8.28 28.35 40.04
CA HIS A 261 8.66 29.76 40.28
C HIS A 261 8.92 30.59 39.00
N ILE A 262 9.11 29.95 37.84
CA ILE A 262 9.36 30.62 36.56
C ILE A 262 8.03 31.17 36.00
N LYS A 263 8.09 32.28 35.26
CA LYS A 263 6.91 32.88 34.61
C LYS A 263 6.31 31.93 33.54
N THR A 264 4.98 31.81 33.50
CA THR A 264 4.25 30.87 32.62
C THR A 264 4.59 31.03 31.15
N TYR A 265 4.79 32.26 30.65
CA TYR A 265 5.12 32.49 29.24
C TYR A 265 6.49 31.91 28.85
N LEU A 266 7.49 31.92 29.75
CA LEU A 266 8.80 31.31 29.50
C LEU A 266 8.68 29.78 29.41
N LYS A 267 7.87 29.18 30.30
CA LYS A 267 7.61 27.73 30.26
C LYS A 267 6.89 27.33 28.98
N ALA A 268 5.88 28.12 28.58
CA ALA A 268 5.16 27.93 27.33
C ALA A 268 6.09 28.07 26.12
N LEU A 269 7.01 29.04 26.12
CA LEU A 269 8.01 29.22 25.07
C LEU A 269 8.92 27.99 24.95
N VAL A 270 9.41 27.45 26.08
CA VAL A 270 10.22 26.22 26.07
C VAL A 270 9.41 25.03 25.54
N ALA A 271 8.15 24.88 25.95
CA ALA A 271 7.29 23.81 25.45
C ALA A 271 7.02 23.93 23.94
N VAL A 272 6.78 25.15 23.44
CA VAL A 272 6.64 25.43 22.00
C VAL A 272 7.94 25.14 21.26
N ALA A 273 9.10 25.51 21.83
CA ALA A 273 10.40 25.19 21.23
C ALA A 273 10.65 23.68 21.15
N LEU A 274 10.31 22.92 22.21
CA LEU A 274 10.39 21.45 22.19
C LEU A 274 9.47 20.84 21.14
N LEU A 275 8.22 21.32 21.04
CA LEU A 275 7.29 20.88 20.02
C LEU A 275 7.78 21.21 18.61
N ALA A 276 8.34 22.41 18.40
CA ALA A 276 8.92 22.81 17.12
C ALA A 276 10.12 21.93 16.75
N LEU A 277 11.03 21.65 17.70
CA LEU A 277 12.18 20.76 17.48
C LEU A 277 11.72 19.33 17.16
N SER A 278 10.77 18.78 17.93
CA SER A 278 10.20 17.46 17.66
C SER A 278 9.46 17.42 16.33
N GLY A 279 8.72 18.47 15.99
CA GLY A 279 8.03 18.61 14.70
C GLY A 279 8.99 18.70 13.53
N MET A 280 10.05 19.51 13.64
CA MET A 280 11.10 19.60 12.62
C MET A 280 11.78 18.25 12.42
N TYR A 281 12.20 17.57 13.50
CA TYR A 281 12.79 16.24 13.41
C TYR A 281 11.82 15.23 12.77
N TYR A 282 10.56 15.20 13.22
CA TYR A 282 9.52 14.36 12.62
C TYR A 282 9.35 14.62 11.12
N THR A 283 9.21 15.87 10.70
CA THR A 283 9.03 16.21 9.28
C THR A 283 10.25 15.87 8.44
N GLN A 284 11.46 16.08 8.97
CA GLN A 284 12.70 15.71 8.29
C GLN A 284 12.77 14.19 8.10
N THR A 285 12.50 13.42 9.15
CA THR A 285 12.50 11.94 9.06
C THR A 285 11.38 11.44 8.15
N ALA A 286 10.17 12.00 8.23
CA ALA A 286 9.05 11.65 7.36
C ALA A 286 9.40 11.90 5.88
N LEU A 287 10.01 13.05 5.56
CA LEU A 287 10.43 13.36 4.19
C LEU A 287 11.58 12.47 3.71
N GLN A 288 12.50 12.10 4.60
CA GLN A 288 13.59 11.15 4.28
C GLN A 288 13.07 9.73 4.04
N GLN A 289 12.08 9.28 4.81
CA GLN A 289 11.48 7.95 4.67
C GLN A 289 10.45 7.87 3.55
N ARG A 290 9.88 9.02 3.13
CA ARG A 290 8.87 9.07 2.07
C ARG A 290 9.50 8.79 0.71
N ASN A 291 9.35 7.55 0.26
CA ASN A 291 9.58 7.20 -1.14
C ASN A 291 8.37 7.65 -1.98
N LYS A 292 8.47 8.78 -2.69
CA LYS A 292 7.37 9.31 -3.51
C LYS A 292 6.88 8.26 -4.53
N ASP A 293 7.80 7.55 -5.19
CA ASP A 293 7.44 6.56 -6.19
C ASP A 293 6.64 5.41 -5.60
N PHE A 294 7.06 4.91 -4.43
CA PHE A 294 6.31 3.86 -3.73
C PHE A 294 4.86 4.30 -3.42
N TYR A 295 4.67 5.52 -2.90
CA TYR A 295 3.33 6.02 -2.57
C TYR A 295 2.46 6.24 -3.80
N THR A 296 3.04 6.78 -4.88
CA THR A 296 2.35 6.90 -6.17
C THR A 296 1.89 5.52 -6.65
N LEU A 297 2.77 4.51 -6.57
CA LEU A 297 2.44 3.14 -6.96
C LEU A 297 1.28 2.55 -6.14
N MET A 298 1.27 2.74 -4.82
CA MET A 298 0.18 2.28 -3.95
C MET A 298 -1.16 2.94 -4.32
N GLN A 299 -1.12 4.23 -4.69
CA GLN A 299 -2.30 4.92 -5.20
C GLN A 299 -2.77 4.36 -6.55
N MET A 300 -1.83 4.02 -7.45
CA MET A 300 -2.18 3.37 -8.73
C MET A 300 -2.82 2.00 -8.50
N PHE A 301 -2.36 1.21 -7.52
CA PHE A 301 -2.97 -0.08 -7.18
C PHE A 301 -4.39 0.07 -6.65
N HIS A 302 -4.66 1.11 -5.86
CA HIS A 302 -6.03 1.44 -5.48
C HIS A 302 -6.90 1.79 -6.70
N TYR A 303 -6.40 2.60 -7.63
CA TYR A 303 -7.13 2.94 -8.85
C TYR A 303 -7.34 1.74 -9.77
N ILE A 304 -6.40 0.80 -9.86
CA ILE A 304 -6.59 -0.45 -10.61
C ILE A 304 -7.70 -1.30 -9.99
N ASP A 305 -7.68 -1.54 -8.67
CA ASP A 305 -8.71 -2.35 -8.00
C ASP A 305 -10.12 -1.71 -8.01
N THR A 306 -10.17 -0.37 -8.05
CA THR A 306 -11.43 0.39 -8.13
C THR A 306 -11.81 0.81 -9.55
N GLU A 307 -11.08 0.34 -10.56
CA GLU A 307 -11.30 0.62 -12.00
C GLU A 307 -11.31 2.12 -12.36
N GLN A 308 -10.56 2.94 -11.63
CA GLN A 308 -10.40 4.38 -11.85
C GLN A 308 -9.30 4.70 -12.88
N TRP A 309 -9.43 4.16 -14.09
CA TRP A 309 -8.41 4.25 -15.15
C TRP A 309 -8.06 5.68 -15.58
N ASP A 310 -9.06 6.57 -15.64
CA ASP A 310 -8.84 7.98 -16.01
C ASP A 310 -7.99 8.73 -14.97
N ALA A 311 -8.07 8.33 -13.69
CA ALA A 311 -7.26 8.91 -12.61
C ALA A 311 -5.77 8.51 -12.73
N ILE A 312 -5.48 7.31 -13.26
CA ILE A 312 -4.12 6.87 -13.56
C ILE A 312 -3.53 7.72 -14.70
N ILE A 313 -4.27 7.85 -15.81
CA ILE A 313 -3.81 8.55 -17.01
C ILE A 313 -3.57 10.05 -16.73
N SER A 314 -4.43 10.67 -15.92
CA SER A 314 -4.33 12.10 -15.57
C SER A 314 -3.40 12.40 -14.38
N SER A 315 -2.78 11.39 -13.78
CA SER A 315 -1.94 11.56 -12.60
C SER A 315 -0.65 12.32 -12.92
N ALA A 316 -0.48 13.48 -12.28
CA ALA A 316 0.74 14.29 -12.37
C ALA A 316 1.91 13.72 -11.55
N ASP A 317 1.66 12.71 -10.71
CA ASP A 317 2.66 12.12 -9.82
C ASP A 317 3.40 10.91 -10.42
N LEU A 318 3.04 10.50 -11.64
CA LEU A 318 3.73 9.44 -12.37
C LEU A 318 5.17 9.84 -12.71
N ASN A 319 6.12 9.09 -12.15
CA ASN A 319 7.52 9.15 -12.57
C ASN A 319 7.75 8.26 -13.81
N TYR A 320 7.95 8.87 -14.98
CA TYR A 320 8.18 8.15 -16.25
C TYR A 320 9.54 7.44 -16.34
N ASN A 321 10.45 7.62 -15.37
CA ASN A 321 11.67 6.81 -15.28
C ASN A 321 11.46 5.51 -14.50
N ASN A 322 10.31 5.35 -13.83
CA ASN A 322 9.97 4.17 -13.07
C ASN A 322 9.10 3.22 -13.91
N TYR A 323 9.60 2.02 -14.17
CA TYR A 323 8.88 1.04 -15.00
C TYR A 323 7.53 0.63 -14.43
N LEU A 324 7.36 0.53 -13.10
CA LEU A 324 6.08 0.12 -12.52
C LEU A 324 5.00 1.18 -12.73
N HIS A 325 5.38 2.46 -12.72
CA HIS A 325 4.47 3.55 -13.07
C HIS A 325 4.09 3.52 -14.55
N LEU A 326 5.05 3.29 -15.44
CA LEU A 326 4.78 3.13 -16.87
C LEU A 326 3.87 1.92 -17.14
N ASN A 327 4.10 0.80 -16.46
CA ASN A 327 3.27 -0.38 -16.56
C ASN A 327 1.82 -0.09 -16.13
N CYS A 328 1.61 0.66 -15.03
CA CYS A 328 0.27 1.10 -14.61
C CYS A 328 -0.39 2.02 -15.66
N LEU A 329 0.36 2.97 -16.20
CA LEU A 329 -0.12 3.89 -17.24
C LEU A 329 -0.51 3.14 -18.52
N ASN A 330 0.35 2.27 -19.02
CA ASN A 330 0.11 1.52 -20.25
C ASN A 330 -1.03 0.52 -20.09
N LEU A 331 -1.19 -0.09 -18.91
CA LEU A 331 -2.38 -0.87 -18.56
C LEU A 331 -3.66 -0.01 -18.65
N ALA A 332 -3.64 1.19 -18.08
CA ALA A 332 -4.78 2.11 -18.13
C ALA A 332 -5.11 2.57 -19.56
N LEU A 333 -4.09 2.91 -20.37
CA LEU A 333 -4.26 3.28 -21.77
C LEU A 333 -4.88 2.13 -22.58
N SER A 334 -4.45 0.89 -22.33
CA SER A 334 -5.01 -0.29 -23.02
C SER A 334 -6.44 -0.56 -22.58
N HIS A 335 -6.73 -0.48 -21.27
CA HIS A 335 -8.08 -0.64 -20.76
C HIS A 335 -9.05 0.41 -21.34
N LYS A 336 -8.59 1.64 -21.57
CA LYS A 336 -9.36 2.71 -22.22
C LYS A 336 -9.42 2.57 -23.75
N GLY A 337 -8.67 1.66 -24.35
CA GLY A 337 -8.61 1.43 -25.79
C GLY A 337 -7.92 2.54 -26.58
N VAL A 338 -7.05 3.33 -25.93
CA VAL A 338 -6.33 4.45 -26.54
C VAL A 338 -4.82 4.21 -26.63
N MET A 339 -4.32 3.07 -26.16
CA MET A 339 -2.89 2.77 -26.16
C MET A 339 -2.26 2.89 -27.55
N GLN A 340 -2.91 2.36 -28.59
CA GLN A 340 -2.38 2.39 -29.95
C GLN A 340 -2.21 3.79 -30.53
N THR A 341 -2.92 4.80 -30.02
CA THR A 341 -2.80 6.20 -30.46
C THR A 341 -1.92 7.03 -29.52
N ASP A 342 -1.94 6.70 -28.23
CA ASP A 342 -1.42 7.57 -27.18
C ASP A 342 -0.11 7.07 -26.56
N LEU A 343 0.37 5.87 -26.92
CA LEU A 343 1.57 5.25 -26.35
C LEU A 343 2.77 6.22 -26.30
N PHE A 344 3.01 6.93 -27.40
CA PHE A 344 4.17 7.83 -27.54
C PHE A 344 3.92 9.26 -27.06
N LYS A 345 2.67 9.63 -26.69
CA LYS A 345 2.42 10.89 -25.98
C LYS A 345 3.13 10.93 -24.63
N TYR A 346 3.42 9.76 -24.07
CA TYR A 346 4.17 9.59 -22.83
C TYR A 346 5.59 9.08 -23.12
N PRO A 347 6.60 9.47 -22.31
CA PRO A 347 7.92 8.88 -22.42
C PRO A 347 7.87 7.37 -22.18
N GLN A 348 8.51 6.61 -23.07
CA GLN A 348 8.63 5.15 -22.96
C GLN A 348 10.11 4.77 -22.89
N SER A 349 10.41 3.67 -22.21
CA SER A 349 11.77 3.14 -21.99
C SER A 349 11.84 1.66 -22.37
N GLY A 350 11.61 1.35 -23.66
CA GLY A 350 11.64 -0.03 -24.15
C GLY A 350 10.45 -0.87 -23.70
N ILE A 351 10.52 -2.17 -23.98
CA ILE A 351 9.46 -3.16 -23.71
C ILE A 351 9.12 -3.21 -22.21
N GLN A 352 10.11 -2.92 -21.34
CA GLN A 352 9.94 -2.89 -19.89
C GLN A 352 8.92 -1.86 -19.39
N SER A 353 8.50 -0.94 -20.26
CA SER A 353 7.42 0.02 -19.99
C SER A 353 6.04 -0.64 -19.99
N LEU A 354 5.89 -1.81 -20.62
CA LEU A 354 4.65 -2.59 -20.64
C LEU A 354 4.59 -3.58 -19.49
N VAL A 355 5.68 -4.34 -19.33
CA VAL A 355 5.89 -5.30 -18.25
C VAL A 355 7.37 -5.27 -17.90
N SER A 356 7.69 -4.86 -16.68
CA SER A 356 9.08 -4.75 -16.23
C SER A 356 9.71 -6.13 -16.02
N LYS A 357 11.03 -6.16 -15.83
CA LYS A 357 11.70 -7.41 -15.45
C LYS A 357 11.27 -7.77 -14.02
N TYR A 358 10.80 -9.00 -13.83
CA TYR A 358 10.42 -9.51 -12.51
C TYR A 358 11.64 -9.66 -11.58
N GLN A 359 11.53 -9.12 -10.37
CA GLN A 359 12.52 -9.13 -9.30
C GLN A 359 12.00 -9.78 -8.02
N ALA A 360 10.83 -10.42 -8.06
CA ALA A 360 10.22 -11.12 -6.93
C ALA A 360 9.77 -10.22 -5.76
N HIS A 361 9.40 -8.98 -6.07
CA HIS A 361 8.73 -8.10 -5.12
C HIS A 361 7.20 -8.32 -5.14
N ILE A 362 6.53 -8.07 -4.00
CA ILE A 362 5.08 -8.26 -3.84
C ILE A 362 4.32 -7.29 -4.75
N GLU A 363 4.81 -6.05 -4.87
CA GLU A 363 4.21 -4.99 -5.70
C GLU A 363 4.24 -5.36 -7.18
N GLU A 364 5.34 -5.96 -7.64
CA GLU A 364 5.45 -6.47 -9.01
C GLU A 364 4.50 -7.63 -9.25
N SER A 365 4.43 -8.57 -8.29
CA SER A 365 3.51 -9.71 -8.36
C SER A 365 2.06 -9.25 -8.43
N PHE A 366 1.69 -8.26 -7.61
CA PHE A 366 0.38 -7.60 -7.67
C PHE A 366 0.14 -7.03 -9.06
N LEU A 367 1.00 -6.13 -9.54
CA LEU A 367 0.80 -5.43 -10.80
C LEU A 367 0.76 -6.38 -12.00
N PHE A 368 1.66 -7.36 -12.04
CA PHE A 368 1.74 -8.32 -13.13
C PHE A 368 0.52 -9.22 -13.15
N SER A 369 0.00 -9.62 -11.99
CA SER A 369 -1.26 -10.36 -11.92
C SER A 369 -2.40 -9.60 -12.61
N GLN A 370 -2.46 -8.27 -12.42
CA GLN A 370 -3.46 -7.42 -13.05
C GLN A 370 -3.21 -7.28 -14.56
N ILE A 371 -1.99 -6.97 -14.98
CA ILE A 371 -1.64 -6.82 -16.40
C ILE A 371 -1.96 -8.09 -17.17
N TYR A 372 -1.47 -9.23 -16.71
CA TYR A 372 -1.70 -10.50 -17.40
C TYR A 372 -3.19 -10.86 -17.45
N TYR A 373 -3.96 -10.53 -16.41
CA TYR A 373 -5.40 -10.77 -16.41
C TYR A 373 -6.17 -9.91 -17.42
N HIS A 374 -5.80 -8.64 -17.54
CA HIS A 374 -6.44 -7.72 -18.49
C HIS A 374 -6.06 -8.02 -19.94
N VAL A 375 -4.80 -8.39 -20.17
CA VAL A 375 -4.30 -8.82 -21.48
C VAL A 375 -4.93 -10.15 -21.92
N GLY A 376 -5.24 -11.03 -20.96
CA GLY A 376 -5.89 -12.33 -21.21
C GLY A 376 -5.00 -13.55 -20.96
N ILE A 377 -3.76 -13.36 -20.50
CA ILE A 377 -2.84 -14.44 -20.11
C ILE A 377 -3.23 -14.96 -18.71
N THR A 378 -4.36 -15.67 -18.65
CA THR A 378 -5.03 -16.07 -17.40
C THR A 378 -4.16 -16.96 -16.51
N SER A 379 -3.32 -17.81 -17.10
CA SER A 379 -2.41 -18.71 -16.37
C SER A 379 -1.34 -17.94 -15.58
N LEU A 380 -0.72 -16.92 -16.19
CA LEU A 380 0.26 -16.07 -15.50
C LEU A 380 -0.41 -15.23 -14.42
N ALA A 381 -1.57 -14.65 -14.73
CA ALA A 381 -2.36 -13.90 -13.76
C ALA A 381 -2.66 -14.76 -12.51
N TYR A 382 -3.10 -16.00 -12.72
CA TYR A 382 -3.33 -16.96 -11.66
C TYR A 382 -2.07 -17.27 -10.86
N ASN A 383 -0.94 -17.53 -11.52
CA ASN A 383 0.32 -17.87 -10.83
C ASN A 383 0.80 -16.73 -9.92
N PHE A 384 0.80 -15.48 -10.42
CA PHE A 384 1.17 -14.33 -9.60
C PHE A 384 0.17 -14.10 -8.47
N ALA A 385 -1.14 -14.21 -8.73
CA ALA A 385 -2.17 -14.04 -7.71
C ALA A 385 -2.07 -15.09 -6.61
N PHE A 386 -1.86 -16.35 -6.98
CA PHE A 386 -1.71 -17.46 -6.05
C PHE A 386 -0.44 -17.31 -5.22
N GLY A 387 0.70 -17.03 -5.86
CA GLY A 387 1.98 -16.80 -5.17
C GLY A 387 1.90 -15.65 -4.17
N THR A 388 1.30 -14.53 -4.58
CA THR A 388 1.07 -13.36 -3.70
C THR A 388 0.14 -13.71 -2.54
N SER A 389 -0.96 -14.44 -2.80
CA SER A 389 -1.92 -14.84 -1.77
C SER A 389 -1.31 -15.74 -0.69
N VAL A 390 -0.35 -16.59 -1.07
CA VAL A 390 0.38 -17.45 -0.12
C VAL A 390 1.44 -16.66 0.65
N GLY A 391 2.07 -15.66 0.01
CA GLY A 391 3.09 -14.82 0.64
C GLY A 391 2.55 -13.80 1.64
N ILE A 392 1.30 -13.37 1.50
CA ILE A 392 0.66 -12.42 2.41
C ILE A 392 -0.03 -13.18 3.57
N THR A 393 0.44 -12.94 4.81
CA THR A 393 0.04 -13.68 6.02
C THR A 393 -1.48 -13.80 6.23
N TYR A 394 -2.25 -12.77 5.86
CA TYR A 394 -3.70 -12.72 6.06
C TYR A 394 -4.50 -12.73 4.75
N GLY A 395 -3.86 -13.14 3.64
CA GLY A 395 -4.45 -13.17 2.30
C GLY A 395 -4.65 -11.80 1.67
N SER A 396 -5.20 -11.76 0.45
CA SER A 396 -5.51 -10.50 -0.23
C SER A 396 -6.86 -10.60 -0.92
N PRO A 397 -7.80 -9.65 -0.69
CA PRO A 397 -9.09 -9.70 -1.34
C PRO A 397 -8.95 -9.54 -2.85
N VAL A 398 -8.07 -8.64 -3.32
CA VAL A 398 -7.80 -8.41 -4.74
C VAL A 398 -7.29 -9.69 -5.42
N MET A 399 -6.32 -10.36 -4.80
CA MET A 399 -5.80 -11.62 -5.34
C MET A 399 -6.86 -12.72 -5.31
N THR A 400 -7.67 -12.79 -4.26
CA THR A 400 -8.76 -13.79 -4.16
C THR A 400 -9.82 -13.57 -5.24
N LYS A 401 -10.18 -12.31 -5.56
CA LYS A 401 -11.06 -11.99 -6.70
C LYS A 401 -10.48 -12.53 -8.00
N LEU A 402 -9.17 -12.34 -8.20
CA LEU A 402 -8.48 -12.81 -9.40
C LEU A 402 -8.41 -14.35 -9.47
N LEU A 403 -8.21 -15.04 -8.34
CA LEU A 403 -8.27 -16.50 -8.26
C LEU A 403 -9.67 -17.03 -8.60
N ILE A 404 -10.74 -16.38 -8.09
CA ILE A 404 -12.12 -16.72 -8.44
C ILE A 404 -12.34 -16.57 -9.95
N LYS A 405 -12.01 -15.39 -10.50
CA LYS A 405 -12.15 -15.09 -11.93
C LYS A 405 -11.42 -16.13 -12.79
N SER A 406 -10.17 -16.46 -12.44
CA SER A 406 -9.37 -17.47 -13.14
C SER A 406 -9.98 -18.87 -13.06
N HIS A 407 -10.42 -19.32 -11.88
CA HIS A 407 -11.07 -20.63 -11.75
C HIS A 407 -12.39 -20.70 -12.53
N LEU A 408 -13.18 -19.63 -12.56
CA LEU A 408 -14.38 -19.56 -13.39
C LEU A 408 -14.04 -19.64 -14.87
N ILE A 409 -13.01 -18.91 -15.34
CA ILE A 409 -12.54 -18.96 -16.74
C ILE A 409 -12.16 -20.39 -17.13
N TYR A 410 -11.42 -21.11 -16.28
CA TYR A 410 -11.01 -22.50 -16.51
C TYR A 410 -12.11 -23.55 -16.26
N GLY A 411 -13.31 -23.16 -15.84
CA GLY A 411 -14.39 -24.10 -15.49
C GLY A 411 -14.12 -24.92 -14.22
N GLN A 412 -13.17 -24.50 -13.39
CA GLN A 412 -12.80 -25.14 -12.11
C GLN A 412 -13.74 -24.69 -10.98
N TYR A 413 -15.04 -24.95 -11.16
CA TYR A 413 -16.11 -24.47 -10.28
C TYR A 413 -15.96 -24.85 -8.81
N PRO A 414 -15.55 -26.09 -8.43
CA PRO A 414 -15.37 -26.43 -7.03
C PRO A 414 -14.27 -25.61 -6.33
N ALA A 415 -13.24 -25.19 -7.07
CA ALA A 415 -12.19 -24.33 -6.53
C ALA A 415 -12.68 -22.88 -6.42
N ALA A 416 -13.36 -22.37 -7.46
CA ALA A 416 -13.99 -21.05 -7.43
C ALA A 416 -14.96 -20.91 -6.24
N GLU A 417 -15.80 -21.92 -6.00
CA GLU A 417 -16.78 -21.91 -4.90
C GLU A 417 -16.13 -21.75 -3.52
N LYS A 418 -14.95 -22.37 -3.29
CA LYS A 418 -14.22 -22.22 -2.02
C LYS A 418 -13.80 -20.77 -1.78
N PHE A 419 -13.23 -20.13 -2.80
CA PHE A 419 -12.80 -18.73 -2.69
C PHE A 419 -13.98 -17.75 -2.66
N ILE A 420 -15.07 -18.03 -3.38
CA ILE A 420 -16.32 -17.28 -3.28
C ILE A 420 -16.85 -17.34 -1.84
N SER A 421 -16.97 -18.54 -1.28
CA SER A 421 -17.46 -18.74 0.10
C SER A 421 -16.56 -18.07 1.15
N LEU A 422 -15.27 -17.90 0.86
CA LEU A 422 -14.34 -17.14 1.69
C LEU A 422 -14.66 -15.64 1.65
N LEU A 423 -14.77 -15.04 0.45
CA LEU A 423 -15.04 -13.61 0.31
C LEU A 423 -16.46 -13.21 0.72
N GLU A 424 -17.43 -14.13 0.65
CA GLU A 424 -18.77 -13.94 1.22
C GLU A 424 -18.76 -13.71 2.73
N LYS A 425 -17.69 -14.07 3.44
CA LYS A 425 -17.55 -13.81 4.87
C LYS A 425 -16.94 -12.44 5.18
N THR A 426 -16.66 -11.61 4.18
CA THR A 426 -16.08 -10.28 4.36
C THR A 426 -17.17 -9.21 4.40
N TRP A 427 -16.85 -7.99 4.87
CA TRP A 427 -17.80 -6.87 4.77
C TRP A 427 -17.84 -6.27 3.36
N ALA A 428 -16.70 -5.86 2.81
CA ALA A 428 -16.64 -5.08 1.55
C ALA A 428 -16.87 -5.93 0.28
N TYR A 429 -16.54 -7.22 0.31
CA TYR A 429 -16.53 -8.07 -0.89
C TYR A 429 -17.66 -9.09 -0.94
N HIS A 430 -18.55 -9.11 0.07
CA HIS A 430 -19.66 -10.07 0.16
C HIS A 430 -20.55 -10.05 -1.08
N GLU A 431 -21.10 -8.89 -1.43
CA GLU A 431 -22.05 -8.77 -2.54
C GLU A 431 -21.40 -9.14 -3.89
N TRP A 432 -20.17 -8.66 -4.10
CA TRP A 432 -19.41 -9.01 -5.29
C TRP A 432 -19.19 -10.52 -5.38
N ALA A 433 -18.79 -11.17 -4.28
CA ALA A 433 -18.52 -12.61 -4.24
C ALA A 433 -19.80 -13.43 -4.49
N SER A 434 -20.90 -13.09 -3.81
CA SER A 434 -22.19 -13.77 -4.01
C SER A 434 -22.70 -13.63 -5.44
N SER A 435 -22.48 -12.49 -6.10
CA SER A 435 -22.86 -12.31 -7.50
C SER A 435 -22.11 -13.25 -8.47
N GLN A 436 -20.94 -13.78 -8.07
CA GLN A 436 -20.18 -14.74 -8.87
C GLN A 436 -20.79 -16.14 -8.85
N ARG A 437 -21.66 -16.47 -7.88
CA ARG A 437 -22.28 -17.80 -7.79
C ARG A 437 -23.11 -18.16 -9.01
N LYS A 438 -23.66 -17.17 -9.75
CA LYS A 438 -24.42 -17.39 -11.00
C LYS A 438 -23.61 -18.10 -12.09
N PHE A 439 -22.28 -18.04 -12.01
CA PHE A 439 -21.36 -18.66 -12.95
C PHE A 439 -20.97 -20.09 -12.56
N LEU A 440 -21.21 -20.51 -11.30
CA LEU A 440 -20.83 -21.83 -10.84
C LEU A 440 -21.63 -22.90 -11.58
N TYR A 441 -20.91 -23.87 -12.16
CA TYR A 441 -21.49 -24.99 -12.89
C TYR A 441 -22.36 -24.58 -14.08
N ASN A 442 -22.11 -23.38 -14.66
CA ASN A 442 -22.87 -22.83 -15.77
C ASN A 442 -21.92 -22.22 -16.82
N ASP A 443 -21.42 -23.07 -17.72
CA ASP A 443 -20.49 -22.66 -18.77
C ASP A 443 -21.09 -21.60 -19.70
N GLN A 444 -22.38 -21.71 -20.03
CA GLN A 444 -23.07 -20.75 -20.89
C GLN A 444 -23.08 -19.36 -20.26
N ALA A 445 -23.33 -19.25 -18.95
CA ALA A 445 -23.27 -17.97 -18.25
C ALA A 445 -21.87 -17.37 -18.29
N VAL A 446 -20.82 -18.18 -18.10
CA VAL A 446 -19.42 -17.71 -18.17
C VAL A 446 -19.06 -17.25 -19.59
N GLU A 447 -19.43 -18.02 -20.61
CA GLU A 447 -19.14 -17.71 -22.02
C GLU A 447 -19.88 -16.47 -22.52
N SER A 448 -21.08 -16.20 -21.99
CA SER A 448 -21.87 -15.01 -22.31
C SER A 448 -21.40 -13.75 -21.60
N ASP A 449 -20.58 -13.88 -20.55
CA ASP A 449 -20.10 -12.74 -19.78
C ASP A 449 -19.07 -11.92 -20.59
N PRO A 450 -19.19 -10.59 -20.65
CA PRO A 450 -18.30 -9.75 -21.45
C PRO A 450 -16.84 -9.80 -20.96
N GLU A 451 -16.61 -9.99 -19.66
CA GLU A 451 -15.28 -10.13 -19.10
C GLU A 451 -14.82 -11.59 -19.20
N LEU A 452 -15.45 -12.51 -18.45
CA LEU A 452 -14.98 -13.89 -18.32
C LEU A 452 -15.02 -14.66 -19.65
N GLY A 453 -16.07 -14.45 -20.45
CA GLY A 453 -16.25 -15.12 -21.74
C GLY A 453 -15.16 -14.75 -22.73
N THR A 454 -14.76 -13.47 -22.78
CA THR A 454 -13.65 -13.01 -23.62
C THR A 454 -12.33 -13.68 -23.23
N LYS A 455 -12.04 -13.80 -21.92
CA LYS A 455 -10.82 -14.47 -21.45
C LYS A 455 -10.87 -15.98 -21.66
N ARG A 456 -12.05 -16.60 -21.53
CA ARG A 456 -12.26 -18.03 -21.82
C ARG A 456 -12.01 -18.36 -23.29
N LYS A 457 -12.46 -17.50 -24.21
CA LYS A 457 -12.15 -17.62 -25.65
C LYS A 457 -10.67 -17.44 -25.97
N SER A 458 -9.93 -16.71 -25.14
CA SER A 458 -8.49 -16.51 -25.29
C SER A 458 -7.63 -17.65 -24.71
N LEU A 459 -8.24 -18.72 -24.18
CA LEU A 459 -7.48 -19.88 -23.72
C LEU A 459 -6.93 -20.66 -24.92
N SER A 460 -5.64 -20.98 -24.86
CA SER A 460 -4.98 -21.84 -25.84
C SER A 460 -5.68 -23.20 -25.94
N SER A 461 -5.90 -23.66 -27.17
CA SER A 461 -6.34 -25.02 -27.47
C SER A 461 -5.26 -26.06 -27.11
N ASP A 462 -3.98 -25.69 -27.19
CA ASP A 462 -2.85 -26.49 -26.72
C ASP A 462 -2.70 -26.38 -25.19
N LYS A 463 -2.89 -27.52 -24.51
CA LYS A 463 -2.82 -27.65 -23.05
C LYS A 463 -1.41 -27.88 -22.51
N ASP A 464 -0.46 -28.22 -23.38
CA ASP A 464 0.94 -28.44 -23.01
C ASP A 464 1.77 -27.14 -23.09
N LEU A 465 1.15 -26.04 -23.52
CA LEU A 465 1.76 -24.73 -23.58
C LEU A 465 1.84 -24.08 -22.19
N PHE A 466 3.06 -23.90 -21.69
CA PHE A 466 3.31 -23.18 -20.44
C PHE A 466 3.64 -21.72 -20.72
N ALA A 467 2.70 -20.83 -20.39
CA ALA A 467 2.85 -19.38 -20.57
C ALA A 467 4.10 -18.77 -19.90
N ASN A 468 4.62 -19.40 -18.84
CA ASN A 468 5.83 -18.99 -18.14
C ASN A 468 7.14 -19.28 -18.92
N ILE A 469 7.10 -20.19 -19.90
CA ILE A 469 8.29 -20.64 -20.64
C ILE A 469 8.48 -19.77 -21.90
N ILE A 470 7.38 -19.38 -22.54
CA ILE A 470 7.38 -18.55 -23.73
C ILE A 470 7.33 -17.06 -23.38
N GLY A 471 7.83 -16.20 -24.28
CA GLY A 471 7.90 -14.76 -24.05
C GLY A 471 6.52 -14.10 -24.00
N LEU A 472 6.46 -12.84 -23.51
CA LEU A 472 5.24 -12.03 -23.53
C LEU A 472 4.64 -11.96 -24.95
N PHE A 473 5.47 -11.66 -25.95
CA PHE A 473 5.04 -11.55 -27.35
C PHE A 473 4.40 -12.83 -27.88
N ASP A 474 5.00 -13.98 -27.62
CA ASP A 474 4.49 -15.27 -28.11
C ASP A 474 3.14 -15.62 -27.47
N ASN A 475 3.00 -15.37 -26.16
CA ASN A 475 1.72 -15.55 -25.46
C ASN A 475 0.62 -14.68 -26.09
N LEU A 476 0.94 -13.41 -26.39
CA LEU A 476 0.01 -12.47 -27.00
C LEU A 476 -0.42 -12.90 -28.40
N MET A 477 0.52 -13.40 -29.20
CA MET A 477 0.25 -13.90 -30.55
C MET A 477 -0.72 -15.08 -30.54
N ILE A 478 -0.54 -16.02 -29.60
CA ILE A 478 -1.46 -17.16 -29.42
C ILE A 478 -2.86 -16.67 -29.05
N ILE A 479 -2.95 -15.68 -28.15
CA ILE A 479 -4.25 -15.09 -27.78
C ILE A 479 -4.95 -14.44 -28.99
N LEU A 480 -4.21 -13.76 -29.86
CA LEU A 480 -4.77 -13.13 -31.06
C LEU A 480 -5.20 -14.15 -32.12
N GLU A 481 -4.56 -15.31 -32.17
CA GLU A 481 -4.96 -16.42 -33.04
C GLU A 481 -6.25 -17.10 -32.54
N GLU A 482 -6.38 -17.33 -31.23
CA GLU A 482 -7.58 -17.94 -30.63
C GLU A 482 -8.75 -16.95 -30.51
N ASN A 483 -8.47 -15.67 -30.22
CA ASN A 483 -9.45 -14.61 -30.06
C ASN A 483 -8.99 -13.31 -30.74
N PRO A 484 -9.23 -13.16 -32.06
CA PRO A 484 -8.87 -11.96 -32.82
C PRO A 484 -9.46 -10.65 -32.28
N GLN A 485 -10.53 -10.71 -31.50
CA GLN A 485 -11.23 -9.53 -30.96
C GLN A 485 -10.67 -9.06 -29.61
N ASN A 486 -9.65 -9.73 -29.05
CA ASN A 486 -9.03 -9.30 -27.81
C ASN A 486 -8.16 -8.05 -28.04
N LYS A 487 -8.78 -6.87 -27.81
CA LYS A 487 -8.14 -5.57 -27.98
C LYS A 487 -6.94 -5.35 -27.08
N ALA A 488 -6.98 -5.82 -25.84
CA ALA A 488 -5.87 -5.63 -24.89
C ALA A 488 -4.64 -6.44 -25.33
N ALA A 489 -4.84 -7.66 -25.83
CA ALA A 489 -3.76 -8.44 -26.43
C ALA A 489 -3.18 -7.74 -27.67
N LEU A 490 -4.03 -7.17 -28.53
CA LEU A 490 -3.58 -6.41 -29.70
C LEU A 490 -2.76 -5.17 -29.31
N ASP A 491 -3.23 -4.41 -28.34
CA ASP A 491 -2.54 -3.23 -27.81
C ASP A 491 -1.13 -3.57 -27.29
N TYR A 492 -1.03 -4.63 -26.48
CA TYR A 492 0.25 -5.08 -25.94
C TYR A 492 1.16 -5.69 -27.00
N THR A 493 0.63 -6.37 -28.03
CA THR A 493 1.41 -6.87 -29.17
C THR A 493 2.02 -5.72 -29.96
N ILE A 494 1.18 -4.74 -30.35
CA ILE A 494 1.62 -3.56 -31.08
C ILE A 494 2.61 -2.75 -30.25
N GLY A 495 2.32 -2.55 -28.97
CA GLY A 495 3.23 -1.89 -28.03
C GLY A 495 4.58 -2.61 -27.95
N THR A 496 4.59 -3.93 -27.83
CA THR A 496 5.83 -4.73 -27.75
C THR A 496 6.67 -4.55 -29.00
N LEU A 497 6.06 -4.64 -30.18
CA LEU A 497 6.72 -4.48 -31.48
C LEU A 497 7.30 -3.07 -31.66
N LEU A 498 6.52 -2.04 -31.36
CA LEU A 498 6.96 -0.65 -31.50
C LEU A 498 8.06 -0.31 -30.49
N LEU A 499 7.93 -0.76 -29.23
CA LEU A 499 8.91 -0.47 -28.19
C LEU A 499 10.22 -1.25 -28.36
N SER A 500 10.18 -2.43 -28.98
CA SER A 500 11.38 -3.22 -29.32
C SER A 500 12.18 -2.63 -30.49
N LYS A 501 11.54 -1.80 -31.34
CA LYS A 501 12.08 -1.27 -32.60
C LYS A 501 12.47 -2.35 -33.61
N ASP A 502 11.94 -3.56 -33.48
CA ASP A 502 12.20 -4.66 -34.40
C ASP A 502 11.36 -4.49 -35.67
N LEU A 503 11.88 -3.71 -36.62
CA LEU A 503 11.22 -3.44 -37.90
C LEU A 503 10.93 -4.73 -38.71
N PRO A 504 11.83 -5.74 -38.78
CA PRO A 504 11.50 -7.04 -39.37
C PRO A 504 10.28 -7.74 -38.73
N ALA A 505 10.20 -7.75 -37.39
CA ALA A 505 9.06 -8.33 -36.70
C ALA A 505 7.76 -7.53 -36.95
N ILE A 506 7.84 -6.20 -36.96
CA ILE A 506 6.70 -5.33 -37.33
C ILE A 506 6.22 -5.65 -38.75
N LYS A 507 7.14 -5.75 -39.71
CA LYS A 507 6.81 -6.10 -41.10
C LYS A 507 6.06 -7.43 -41.17
N THR A 508 6.59 -8.46 -40.52
CA THR A 508 5.97 -9.80 -40.48
C THR A 508 4.56 -9.75 -39.87
N PHE A 509 4.38 -8.98 -38.79
CA PHE A 509 3.07 -8.79 -38.15
C PHE A 509 2.07 -8.08 -39.06
N VAL A 510 2.47 -6.98 -39.70
CA VAL A 510 1.60 -6.20 -40.61
C VAL A 510 1.22 -7.02 -41.84
N GLU A 511 2.17 -7.73 -42.45
CA GLU A 511 1.89 -8.59 -43.61
C GLU A 511 0.92 -9.74 -43.27
N ARG A 512 0.98 -10.23 -42.04
CA ARG A 512 0.13 -11.33 -41.57
C ARG A 512 -1.29 -10.88 -41.22
N PHE A 513 -1.45 -9.73 -40.56
CA PHE A 513 -2.74 -9.35 -39.96
C PHE A 513 -3.43 -8.13 -40.57
N SER A 514 -2.74 -7.30 -41.37
CA SER A 514 -3.38 -6.11 -41.95
C SER A 514 -4.58 -6.50 -42.83
N GLY A 515 -5.74 -5.88 -42.55
CA GLY A 515 -7.00 -6.16 -43.24
C GLY A 515 -7.73 -7.42 -42.76
N THR A 516 -7.20 -8.13 -41.76
CA THR A 516 -7.89 -9.24 -41.08
C THR A 516 -8.74 -8.74 -39.91
N GLU A 517 -9.47 -9.64 -39.26
CA GLU A 517 -10.24 -9.31 -38.04
C GLU A 517 -9.34 -8.83 -36.88
N VAL A 518 -8.08 -9.26 -36.83
CA VAL A 518 -7.11 -8.85 -35.79
C VAL A 518 -6.70 -7.39 -35.97
N LEU A 519 -6.41 -6.97 -37.21
CA LEU A 519 -5.91 -5.63 -37.51
C LEU A 519 -6.65 -5.05 -38.73
N PRO A 520 -7.94 -4.68 -38.55
CA PRO A 520 -8.75 -4.18 -39.66
C PRO A 520 -8.29 -2.80 -40.14
N ILE A 521 -7.80 -1.96 -39.21
CA ILE A 521 -7.30 -0.62 -39.49
C ILE A 521 -5.90 -0.51 -38.89
N LEU A 522 -4.96 0.03 -39.67
CA LEU A 522 -3.59 0.24 -39.21
C LEU A 522 -3.50 1.52 -38.36
N PRO A 523 -3.18 1.42 -37.06
CA PRO A 523 -3.01 2.59 -36.19
C PRO A 523 -1.86 3.48 -36.67
N GLU A 524 -1.93 4.77 -36.35
CA GLU A 524 -0.96 5.76 -36.84
C GLU A 524 0.50 5.40 -36.48
N PRO A 525 0.85 4.95 -35.25
CA PRO A 525 2.22 4.52 -34.95
C PRO A 525 2.69 3.33 -35.78
N LEU A 526 1.79 2.40 -36.16
CA LEU A 526 2.14 1.33 -37.08
C LEU A 526 2.30 1.85 -38.52
N GLN A 527 1.48 2.80 -38.98
CA GLN A 527 1.69 3.45 -40.28
C GLN A 527 3.09 4.10 -40.34
N GLN A 528 3.48 4.79 -39.27
CA GLN A 528 4.81 5.38 -39.12
C GLN A 528 5.91 4.31 -39.17
N ALA A 529 5.70 3.15 -38.56
CA ALA A 529 6.63 2.02 -38.63
C ALA A 529 6.72 1.40 -40.03
N VAL A 530 5.60 1.23 -40.74
CA VAL A 530 5.56 0.73 -42.13
C VAL A 530 6.42 1.60 -43.04
N ILE A 531 6.25 2.92 -42.96
CA ILE A 531 7.07 3.85 -43.75
C ILE A 531 8.55 3.73 -43.39
N SER A 532 8.88 3.48 -42.12
CA SER A 532 10.27 3.41 -41.65
C SER A 532 11.05 2.22 -42.25
N TYR A 533 10.39 1.11 -42.59
CA TYR A 533 11.04 -0.04 -43.22
C TYR A 533 10.77 -0.17 -44.73
N ALA A 534 9.76 0.51 -45.26
CA ALA A 534 9.36 0.49 -46.67
C ALA A 534 9.45 1.89 -47.32
N GLU A 535 10.37 2.73 -46.85
CA GLU A 535 10.52 4.13 -47.28
C GLU A 535 10.62 4.29 -48.82
N HIS A 536 11.28 3.36 -49.49
CA HIS A 536 11.49 3.41 -50.95
C HIS A 536 10.34 2.83 -51.77
N ASP A 537 9.28 2.34 -51.12
CA ASP A 537 8.13 1.71 -51.76
C ASP A 537 6.80 2.28 -51.23
N PRO A 538 6.38 3.46 -51.75
CA PRO A 538 5.11 4.07 -51.37
C PRO A 538 3.89 3.21 -51.75
N GLU A 539 3.99 2.36 -52.78
CA GLU A 539 2.91 1.47 -53.17
C GLU A 539 2.71 0.37 -52.13
N TYR A 540 3.80 -0.22 -51.63
CA TYR A 540 3.75 -1.13 -50.50
C TYR A 540 3.12 -0.47 -49.26
N CYS A 541 3.52 0.77 -48.94
CA CYS A 541 2.94 1.50 -47.81
C CYS A 541 1.42 1.64 -47.95
N ARG A 542 0.91 2.08 -49.11
CA ARG A 542 -0.53 2.21 -49.36
C ARG A 542 -1.25 0.87 -49.33
N LYS A 543 -0.64 -0.19 -49.88
CA LYS A 543 -1.19 -1.54 -49.87
C LYS A 543 -1.52 -2.02 -48.45
N TYR A 544 -0.68 -1.68 -47.47
CA TYR A 544 -0.87 -2.08 -46.07
C TYR A 544 -1.59 -1.03 -45.21
N GLY A 545 -2.23 -0.04 -45.82
CA GLY A 545 -3.13 0.89 -45.13
C GLY A 545 -2.46 2.17 -44.61
N VAL A 546 -1.25 2.50 -45.07
CA VAL A 546 -0.65 3.80 -44.79
C VAL A 546 -1.37 4.88 -45.59
N THR A 547 -1.81 5.93 -44.89
CA THR A 547 -2.51 7.05 -45.51
C THR A 547 -1.55 8.05 -46.18
N ASP A 548 -2.03 8.74 -47.23
CA ASP A 548 -1.24 9.79 -47.90
C ASP A 548 -0.86 10.94 -46.95
N LYS A 549 -1.69 11.19 -45.93
CA LYS A 549 -1.39 12.14 -44.86
C LYS A 549 -0.07 11.78 -44.17
N VAL A 550 0.06 10.55 -43.66
CA VAL A 550 1.27 10.12 -42.93
C VAL A 550 2.49 10.04 -43.87
N LEU A 551 2.32 9.67 -45.14
CA LEU A 551 3.39 9.73 -46.15
C LEU A 551 3.91 11.17 -46.37
N SER A 552 3.00 12.15 -46.42
CA SER A 552 3.37 13.56 -46.57
C SER A 552 4.10 14.09 -45.32
N GLU A 553 3.63 13.72 -44.13
CA GLU A 553 4.25 14.09 -42.85
C GLU A 553 5.65 13.47 -42.71
N PHE A 554 5.84 12.22 -43.12
CA PHE A 554 7.16 11.58 -43.13
C PHE A 554 8.16 12.31 -44.01
N SER A 555 7.72 12.79 -45.17
CA SER A 555 8.59 13.53 -46.10
C SER A 555 9.11 14.83 -45.46
N ILE A 556 8.23 15.55 -44.76
CA ILE A 556 8.58 16.76 -43.99
C ILE A 556 9.54 16.43 -42.85
N PHE A 557 9.20 15.40 -42.07
CA PHE A 557 10.01 14.91 -40.96
C PHE A 557 11.43 14.54 -41.42
N LYS A 558 11.55 13.74 -42.49
CA LYS A 558 12.83 13.32 -43.07
C LYS A 558 13.68 14.50 -43.51
N GLN A 559 13.10 15.46 -44.25
CA GLN A 559 13.82 16.67 -44.68
C GLN A 559 14.36 17.46 -43.48
N ARG A 560 13.55 17.60 -42.42
CA ARG A 560 13.95 18.29 -41.19
C ARG A 560 15.09 17.55 -40.47
N VAL A 561 14.99 16.23 -40.29
CA VAL A 561 16.03 15.41 -39.66
C VAL A 561 17.35 15.50 -40.43
N LEU A 562 17.31 15.40 -41.75
CA LEU A 562 18.50 15.54 -42.59
C LEU A 562 19.12 16.94 -42.48
N GLY A 563 18.30 17.99 -42.55
CA GLY A 563 18.76 19.38 -42.37
C GLY A 563 19.46 19.61 -41.04
N LEU A 564 18.89 19.11 -39.94
CA LEU A 564 19.47 19.20 -38.60
C LEU A 564 20.81 18.45 -38.50
N ARG A 565 20.90 17.24 -39.08
CA ARG A 565 22.14 16.46 -39.13
C ARG A 565 23.23 17.16 -39.93
N HIS A 566 22.89 17.72 -41.09
CA HIS A 566 23.83 18.50 -41.90
C HIS A 566 24.33 19.75 -41.18
N ALA A 567 23.44 20.42 -40.44
CA ALA A 567 23.79 21.59 -39.63
C ALA A 567 24.49 21.25 -38.29
N ARG A 568 24.70 19.96 -37.97
CA ARG A 568 25.22 19.46 -36.67
C ARG A 568 24.45 20.02 -35.47
N GLN A 569 23.14 20.24 -35.63
CA GLN A 569 22.27 20.72 -34.57
C GLN A 569 21.72 19.56 -33.74
N ASN A 570 21.27 19.87 -32.52
CA ASN A 570 20.67 18.87 -31.65
C ASN A 570 19.31 18.41 -32.21
N LEU A 571 19.23 17.12 -32.56
CA LEU A 571 18.00 16.50 -33.08
C LEU A 571 16.86 16.58 -32.07
N ALA A 572 17.09 16.30 -30.79
CA ALA A 572 16.04 16.23 -29.78
C ALA A 572 15.26 17.55 -29.66
N THR A 573 15.96 18.69 -29.73
CA THR A 573 15.31 20.02 -29.70
C THR A 573 14.69 20.39 -31.05
N GLY A 574 15.29 19.96 -32.16
CA GLY A 574 14.85 20.32 -33.51
C GLY A 574 13.62 19.57 -34.02
N ILE A 575 13.28 18.43 -33.42
CA ILE A 575 12.06 17.64 -33.73
C ILE A 575 11.19 17.42 -32.48
N ALA A 576 11.24 18.33 -31.51
CA ALA A 576 10.48 18.22 -30.26
C ALA A 576 8.95 18.13 -30.50
N ASP A 577 8.45 18.72 -31.58
CA ASP A 577 7.05 18.61 -32.02
C ASP A 577 6.65 17.19 -32.45
N TYR A 578 7.62 16.35 -32.80
CA TYR A 578 7.40 14.93 -33.14
C TYR A 578 7.51 14.00 -31.94
N GLN A 579 7.72 14.51 -30.71
CA GLN A 579 7.78 13.69 -29.51
C GLN A 579 6.64 12.65 -29.36
N PRO A 580 5.37 12.93 -29.74
CA PRO A 580 4.30 11.94 -29.64
C PRO A 580 4.31 10.86 -30.74
N THR A 581 5.36 10.76 -31.56
CA THR A 581 5.42 9.85 -32.71
C THR A 581 6.40 8.69 -32.51
N PHE A 582 6.13 7.57 -33.20
CA PHE A 582 7.05 6.45 -33.28
C PHE A 582 8.39 6.85 -33.91
N TRP A 583 8.40 7.76 -34.89
CA TRP A 583 9.65 8.19 -35.53
C TRP A 583 10.60 8.89 -34.54
N TYR A 584 10.08 9.74 -33.66
CA TYR A 584 10.87 10.36 -32.60
C TYR A 584 11.44 9.30 -31.66
N TYR A 585 10.59 8.35 -31.22
CA TYR A 585 11.02 7.24 -30.39
C TYR A 585 12.11 6.39 -31.07
N LEU A 586 11.92 6.03 -32.34
CA LEU A 586 12.84 5.20 -33.13
C LEU A 586 14.25 5.82 -33.18
N ILE A 587 14.34 7.13 -33.44
CA ILE A 587 15.63 7.83 -33.64
C ILE A 587 16.32 8.20 -32.32
N LEU A 588 15.56 8.62 -31.29
CA LEU A 588 16.14 9.30 -30.12
C LEU A 588 16.13 8.49 -28.82
N SER A 589 15.22 7.52 -28.66
CA SER A 589 15.30 6.65 -27.48
C SER A 589 16.49 5.70 -27.61
N LYS A 590 17.18 5.42 -26.50
CA LYS A 590 18.33 4.51 -26.48
C LYS A 590 17.92 3.06 -26.50
#